data_AF-A0A7Y2HHA9-F1
#
_entry.id   AF-A0A7Y2HHA9-F1
#
_cell.length_a   1.000
_cell.length_b   1.000
_cell.length_c   1.000
_cell.angle_alpha   90.00
_cell.angle_beta   90.00
_cell.angle_gamma   90.00
#
_symmetry.space_group_name_H-M   'P 1'
#
loop_
_entity.id
_entity.type
_entity.pdbx_description
1 polymer ?
#
loop_
_entity_poly.entity_id
_entity_poly.type
_entity_poly.pdbx_seq_one_letter_code
_entity_poly.pdbx_strand_id
1 'polypeptide(L)'
;MILRAFTIVFILLAGISIQGQSPIIPERGISYDIIDRLDILYGSSIFTSNGNFRRHEAYQLASDLFYNEQKLKPLDRWDLQYLIDDNNEFFTKSLQDASSFSLKYIDSTRLFYSGTQTEGTSSGIQPSERKPFLKHFYKTQANFFEVETGDFILKVNP
;
A
#
# COMPACT_ATOMS: atom_id res chain seq x y z
N MET A 1 -23.85 -41.08 11.08
CA MET A 1 -22.82 -40.74 10.07
C MET A 1 -23.13 -39.42 9.38
N ILE A 2 -24.36 -39.21 8.91
CA ILE A 2 -24.81 -37.97 8.21
C ILE A 2 -24.60 -36.69 9.04
N LEU A 3 -24.93 -36.69 10.34
CA LEU A 3 -24.76 -35.51 11.20
C LEU A 3 -23.30 -35.05 11.34
N ARG A 4 -22.34 -36.00 11.29
CA ARG A 4 -20.89 -35.70 11.33
C ARG A 4 -20.39 -35.08 10.02
N ALA A 5 -20.94 -35.50 8.89
CA ALA A 5 -20.60 -34.92 7.59
C ALA A 5 -21.08 -33.46 7.49
N PHE A 6 -22.30 -33.16 7.97
CA PHE A 6 -22.82 -31.80 8.00
C PHE A 6 -21.98 -30.84 8.86
N THR A 7 -21.46 -31.31 10.00
CA THR A 7 -20.62 -30.47 10.87
C THR A 7 -19.28 -30.13 10.21
N ILE A 8 -18.66 -31.09 9.52
CA ILE A 8 -17.40 -30.87 8.80
C ILE A 8 -17.59 -29.86 7.65
N VAL A 9 -18.68 -30.01 6.88
CA VAL A 9 -18.99 -29.08 5.77
C VAL A 9 -19.26 -27.68 6.29
N PHE A 10 -19.96 -27.54 7.42
CA PHE A 10 -20.20 -26.24 8.04
C PHE A 10 -18.91 -25.55 8.49
N ILE A 11 -17.98 -26.29 9.10
CA ILE A 11 -16.67 -25.76 9.50
C ILE A 11 -15.85 -25.33 8.28
N LEU A 12 -15.88 -26.11 7.19
CA LEU A 12 -15.19 -25.74 5.93
C LEU A 12 -15.79 -24.49 5.28
N LEU A 13 -17.12 -24.33 5.30
CA LEU A 13 -17.78 -23.13 4.76
C LEU A 13 -17.47 -21.88 5.60
N ALA A 14 -17.35 -22.02 6.92
CA ALA A 14 -17.05 -20.90 7.80
C ALA A 14 -15.66 -20.28 7.56
N GLY A 15 -14.71 -21.04 6.98
CA GLY A 15 -13.36 -20.55 6.68
C GLY A 15 -13.27 -19.59 5.49
N ILE A 16 -14.30 -19.54 4.62
CA ILE A 16 -14.23 -18.80 3.34
C ILE A 16 -14.32 -17.28 3.55
N SER A 17 -14.79 -16.82 4.71
CA SER A 17 -15.02 -15.40 5.01
C SER A 17 -14.03 -14.79 5.99
N ILE A 18 -12.94 -15.48 6.32
CA ILE A 18 -11.92 -14.94 7.22
C ILE A 18 -11.10 -13.91 6.43
N GLN A 19 -11.42 -12.62 6.62
CA GLN A 19 -10.56 -11.53 6.18
C GLN A 19 -9.56 -11.19 7.29
N GLY A 20 -8.31 -10.93 6.90
CA GLY A 20 -7.27 -10.45 7.82
C GLY A 20 -7.48 -8.97 8.14
N GLN A 21 -7.29 -8.58 9.41
CA GLN A 21 -7.21 -7.17 9.80
C GLN A 21 -5.77 -6.67 9.70
N SER A 22 -5.60 -5.39 9.39
CA SER A 22 -4.29 -4.73 9.45
C SER A 22 -3.74 -4.79 10.88
N PRO A 23 -2.45 -5.11 11.07
CA PRO A 23 -1.82 -5.06 12.38
C PRO A 23 -1.81 -3.62 12.94
N ILE A 24 -1.79 -3.51 14.28
CA ILE A 24 -1.59 -2.25 14.99
C ILE A 24 -0.08 -2.00 15.14
N ILE A 25 0.34 -0.74 14.94
CA ILE A 25 1.71 -0.27 15.16
C ILE A 25 1.94 -0.08 16.67
N PRO A 26 3.05 -0.55 17.24
CA PRO A 26 3.34 -0.39 18.66
C PRO A 26 3.56 1.08 19.05
N GLU A 27 2.97 1.52 20.18
CA GLU A 27 2.95 2.91 20.72
C GLU A 27 4.32 3.53 21.06
N ARG A 28 5.43 2.82 20.84
CA ARG A 28 6.80 3.32 21.09
C ARG A 28 7.78 2.95 19.97
N GLY A 29 7.25 2.62 18.79
CA GLY A 29 8.05 2.36 17.60
C GLY A 29 8.41 3.66 16.87
N ILE A 30 9.48 3.63 16.09
CA ILE A 30 9.90 4.76 15.26
C ILE A 30 8.76 5.20 14.33
N SER A 31 8.02 4.24 13.75
CA SER A 31 6.87 4.52 12.89
C SER A 31 5.77 5.32 13.61
N TYR A 32 5.56 5.07 14.91
CA TYR A 32 4.59 5.80 15.73
C TYR A 32 4.99 7.27 15.91
N ASP A 33 6.24 7.51 16.30
CA ASP A 33 6.77 8.86 16.51
C ASP A 33 6.79 9.69 15.21
N ILE A 34 7.08 9.03 14.08
CA ILE A 34 7.02 9.66 12.76
C ILE A 34 5.58 10.07 12.42
N ILE A 35 4.61 9.19 12.62
CA ILE A 35 3.19 9.48 12.34
C ILE A 35 2.72 10.68 13.18
N ASP A 36 3.01 10.68 14.48
CA ASP A 36 2.64 11.78 15.38
C ASP A 36 3.26 13.10 14.94
N ARG A 37 4.55 13.09 14.59
CA ARG A 37 5.26 14.25 14.06
C ARG A 37 4.64 14.78 12.75
N LEU A 38 4.31 13.88 11.81
CA LEU A 38 3.74 14.26 10.52
C LEU A 38 2.33 14.83 10.66
N ASP A 39 1.51 14.26 11.55
CA ASP A 39 0.19 14.78 11.89
C ASP A 39 0.26 16.20 12.47
N ILE A 40 1.20 16.46 13.39
CA ILE A 40 1.39 17.80 13.95
C ILE A 40 1.81 18.83 12.88
N LEU A 41 2.62 18.41 11.90
CA LEU A 41 3.20 19.32 10.91
C LEU A 41 2.26 19.66 9.77
N TYR A 42 1.54 18.66 9.26
CA TYR A 42 0.74 18.78 8.04
C TYR A 42 -0.76 18.65 8.29
N GLY A 43 -1.15 18.13 9.45
CA GLY A 43 -2.50 17.65 9.70
C GLY A 43 -2.75 16.38 8.91
N SER A 44 -3.48 15.45 9.51
CA SER A 44 -3.86 14.22 8.83
C SER A 44 -5.33 13.88 8.99
N SER A 45 -5.77 12.91 8.18
CA SER A 45 -7.09 12.29 8.35
C SER A 45 -7.14 11.32 9.53
N ILE A 46 -6.01 11.00 10.17
CA ILE A 46 -5.95 10.09 11.31
C ILE A 46 -5.74 10.86 12.60
N PHE A 47 -6.58 10.61 13.59
CA PHE A 47 -6.47 11.29 14.88
C PHE A 47 -5.42 10.60 15.75
N THR A 48 -4.27 11.25 15.93
CA THR A 48 -3.17 10.78 16.79
C THR A 48 -3.57 10.57 18.24
N SER A 49 -4.60 11.27 18.71
CA SER A 49 -5.18 11.11 20.04
C SER A 49 -5.72 9.72 20.36
N ASN A 50 -6.03 8.90 19.34
CA ASN A 50 -6.55 7.54 19.54
C ASN A 50 -5.45 6.51 19.91
N GLY A 51 -4.17 6.84 19.72
CA GLY A 51 -3.01 6.02 20.10
C GLY A 51 -2.85 4.67 19.38
N ASN A 52 -3.82 4.23 18.58
CA ASN A 52 -3.81 2.92 17.93
C ASN A 52 -3.81 3.06 16.41
N PHE A 53 -2.62 3.29 15.83
CA PHE A 53 -2.48 3.36 14.37
C PHE A 53 -2.38 1.97 13.77
N ARG A 54 -3.13 1.73 12.70
CA ARG A 54 -3.00 0.51 11.92
C ARG A 54 -1.96 0.71 10.81
N ARG A 55 -1.24 -0.35 10.44
CA ARG A 55 -0.25 -0.32 9.36
C ARG A 55 -0.81 0.22 8.04
N HIS A 56 -2.05 -0.15 7.68
CA HIS A 56 -2.70 0.37 6.47
C HIS A 56 -2.98 1.88 6.54
N GLU A 57 -3.30 2.43 7.72
CA GLU A 57 -3.52 3.87 7.92
C GLU A 57 -2.21 4.64 7.79
N ALA A 58 -1.11 4.09 8.32
CA ALA A 58 0.22 4.67 8.17
C ALA A 58 0.66 4.74 6.71
N TYR A 59 0.39 3.69 5.94
CA TYR A 59 0.64 3.68 4.49
C TYR A 59 -0.22 4.74 3.78
N GLN A 60 -1.52 4.79 4.06
CA GLN A 60 -2.44 5.76 3.45
C GLN A 60 -2.04 7.20 3.76
N LEU A 61 -1.70 7.49 5.02
CA LEU A 61 -1.18 8.80 5.43
C LEU A 61 0.04 9.18 4.60
N ALA A 62 1.01 8.26 4.50
CA ALA A 62 2.26 8.54 3.82
C ALA A 62 2.04 8.77 2.31
N SER A 63 1.17 7.97 1.68
CA SER A 63 0.81 8.17 0.28
C SER A 63 0.08 9.48 0.05
N ASP A 64 -0.90 9.80 0.90
CA ASP A 64 -1.74 11.00 0.74
C ASP A 64 -0.92 12.27 0.90
N LEU A 65 -0.08 12.34 1.95
CA LEU A 65 0.82 13.47 2.16
C LEU A 65 1.80 13.62 1.00
N PHE A 66 2.32 12.51 0.46
CA PHE A 66 3.25 12.59 -0.65
C PHE A 66 2.63 13.14 -1.94
N TYR A 67 1.36 12.79 -2.23
CA TYR A 67 0.66 13.30 -3.42
C TYR A 67 0.11 14.71 -3.24
N ASN A 68 -0.37 15.06 -2.04
CA ASN A 68 -1.08 16.30 -1.80
C ASN A 68 -0.15 17.46 -1.41
N GLU A 69 0.95 17.20 -0.69
CA GLU A 69 1.80 18.25 -0.15
C GLU A 69 2.91 18.69 -1.11
N GLN A 70 2.74 19.88 -1.70
CA GLN A 70 3.69 20.42 -2.68
C GLN A 70 5.03 20.89 -2.06
N LYS A 71 5.16 20.96 -0.72
CA LYS A 71 6.37 21.49 -0.07
C LYS A 71 6.84 20.68 1.15
N LEU A 72 7.06 19.38 0.95
CA LEU A 72 7.72 18.51 1.93
C LEU A 72 9.20 18.87 2.10
N LYS A 73 9.69 18.98 3.34
CA LYS A 73 11.13 19.13 3.59
C LYS A 73 11.85 17.83 3.22
N PRO A 74 13.16 17.87 2.90
CA PRO A 74 13.90 16.66 2.58
C PRO A 74 13.85 15.58 3.66
N LEU A 75 13.88 15.97 4.94
CA LEU A 75 13.77 15.05 6.06
C LEU A 75 12.39 14.35 6.09
N ASP A 76 11.32 15.11 5.88
CA ASP A 76 9.95 14.58 5.89
C ASP A 76 9.73 13.57 4.76
N ARG A 77 10.44 13.72 3.63
CA ARG A 77 10.42 12.73 2.55
C ARG A 77 11.05 11.40 2.96
N TRP A 78 12.10 11.42 3.78
CA TRP A 78 12.69 10.18 4.29
C TRP A 78 11.76 9.50 5.30
N ASP A 79 11.09 10.28 6.14
CA ASP A 79 10.09 9.77 7.08
C ASP A 79 8.91 9.10 6.34
N LEU A 80 8.39 9.74 5.30
CA LEU A 80 7.33 9.17 4.44
C LEU A 80 7.80 7.90 3.72
N GLN A 81 9.03 7.91 3.18
CA GLN A 81 9.62 6.73 2.55
C GLN A 81 9.76 5.58 3.53
N TYR A 82 10.21 5.86 4.76
CA TYR A 82 10.34 4.86 5.81
C TYR A 82 9.00 4.22 6.14
N LEU A 83 7.92 5.02 6.28
CA LEU A 83 6.57 4.49 6.51
C LEU A 83 6.09 3.61 5.37
N ILE A 84 6.39 3.97 4.12
CA ILE A 84 6.00 3.17 2.96
C ILE A 84 6.81 1.89 2.85
N ASP A 85 8.11 1.95 3.14
CA ASP A 85 8.99 0.79 3.10
C ASP A 85 8.60 -0.24 4.16
N ASP A 86 8.26 0.22 5.37
CA ASP A 86 7.75 -0.61 6.46
C ASP A 86 6.39 -1.22 6.08
N ASN A 87 5.44 -0.41 5.59
CA ASN A 87 4.06 -0.83 5.34
C ASN A 87 3.79 -1.21 3.87
N ASN A 88 4.80 -1.77 3.18
CA ASN A 88 4.74 -2.03 1.74
C ASN A 88 3.78 -3.18 1.36
N GLU A 89 3.21 -3.90 2.31
CA GLU A 89 2.18 -4.90 2.06
C GLU A 89 0.91 -4.29 1.46
N PHE A 90 0.66 -3.00 1.73
CA PHE A 90 -0.47 -2.25 1.18
C PHE A 90 -0.14 -1.58 -0.16
N PHE A 91 1.12 -1.67 -0.61
CA PHE A 91 1.52 -1.18 -1.91
C PHE A 91 0.90 -2.05 -3.01
N THR A 92 0.00 -1.47 -3.79
CA THR A 92 -0.64 -2.11 -4.93
C THR A 92 -0.18 -1.43 -6.22
N LYS A 93 0.64 -2.14 -7.01
CA LYS A 93 1.20 -1.62 -8.26
C LYS A 93 0.14 -1.15 -9.28
N SER A 94 -1.05 -1.78 -9.26
CA SER A 94 -2.15 -1.45 -10.18
C SER A 94 -2.74 -0.05 -9.99
N LEU A 95 -2.53 0.60 -8.84
CA LEU A 95 -3.00 1.97 -8.60
C LEU A 95 -2.04 3.02 -9.17
N GLN A 96 -0.77 2.67 -9.41
CA GLN A 96 0.22 3.56 -10.03
C GLN A 96 0.22 3.46 -11.55
N ASP A 97 -0.04 2.27 -12.10
CA ASP A 97 -0.29 2.05 -13.53
C ASP A 97 -1.71 2.48 -13.94
N ALA A 98 -2.31 3.44 -13.24
CA ALA A 98 -3.46 4.18 -13.75
C ALA A 98 -3.00 4.93 -15.00
N SER A 99 -3.02 4.23 -16.12
CA SER A 99 -2.67 4.78 -17.42
C SER A 99 -3.50 6.04 -17.63
N SER A 100 -2.85 7.20 -17.64
CA SER A 100 -3.51 8.43 -18.03
C SER A 100 -3.96 8.28 -19.47
N PHE A 101 -5.24 7.98 -19.66
CA PHE A 101 -5.86 7.94 -20.97
C PHE A 101 -5.91 9.38 -21.50
N SER A 102 -4.90 9.77 -22.28
CA SER A 102 -4.96 11.04 -22.99
C SER A 102 -5.84 10.84 -24.22
N LEU A 103 -6.99 11.50 -24.25
CA LEU A 103 -7.85 11.50 -25.43
C LEU A 103 -7.31 12.52 -26.42
N LYS A 104 -6.77 12.06 -27.55
CA LYS A 104 -6.40 12.93 -28.66
C LYS A 104 -7.53 12.96 -29.67
N TYR A 105 -8.23 14.09 -29.75
CA TYR A 105 -9.27 14.29 -30.75
C TYR A 105 -8.63 14.54 -32.11
N ILE A 106 -9.10 13.81 -33.12
CA ILE A 106 -8.57 13.88 -34.50
C ILE A 106 -9.26 15.02 -35.27
N ASP A 107 -10.41 15.49 -34.79
CA ASP A 107 -11.24 16.49 -35.44
C ASP A 107 -11.70 17.60 -34.47
N SER A 108 -11.93 18.78 -35.03
CA SER A 108 -12.52 19.98 -34.43
C SER A 108 -13.90 19.75 -33.79
N THR A 109 -14.68 18.79 -34.31
CA THR A 109 -16.01 18.44 -33.79
C THR A 109 -15.96 17.64 -32.48
N ARG A 110 -14.79 17.13 -32.08
CA ARG A 110 -14.57 16.26 -30.90
C ARG A 110 -15.40 14.97 -30.88
N LEU A 111 -15.97 14.56 -32.01
CA LEU A 111 -16.76 13.33 -32.10
C LEU A 111 -15.88 12.07 -32.23
N PHE A 112 -14.67 12.22 -32.76
CA PHE A 112 -13.72 11.12 -32.96
C PHE A 112 -12.45 11.36 -32.17
N TYR A 113 -12.06 10.36 -31.38
CA TYR A 113 -10.87 10.37 -30.54
C TYR A 113 -10.05 9.09 -30.72
N SER A 114 -8.73 9.22 -30.61
CA SER A 114 -7.82 8.10 -30.44
C SER A 114 -7.29 8.12 -29.02
N GLY A 115 -7.48 7.01 -28.30
CA GLY A 115 -6.92 6.82 -26.98
C GLY A 115 -5.47 6.38 -27.12
N THR A 116 -4.53 7.26 -26.79
CA THR A 116 -3.14 6.87 -26.61
C THR A 116 -2.93 6.62 -25.13
N GLN A 117 -2.59 5.37 -24.79
CA GLN A 117 -2.16 5.01 -23.46
C GLN A 117 -0.76 5.60 -23.26
N THR A 118 -0.69 6.76 -22.65
CA THR A 118 0.59 7.27 -22.17
C THR A 118 0.87 6.54 -20.86
N GLU A 119 1.93 5.73 -20.83
CA GLU A 119 2.52 5.25 -19.58
C GLU A 119 2.99 6.48 -18.80
N GLY A 120 2.07 7.09 -18.06
CA GLY A 120 2.43 8.09 -17.10
C GLY A 120 3.26 7.37 -16.05
N THR A 121 4.56 7.65 -16.01
CA THR A 121 5.38 7.37 -14.83
C THR A 121 4.82 8.22 -13.71
N SER A 122 3.75 7.75 -13.07
CA SER A 122 3.25 8.35 -11.86
C SER A 122 4.41 8.27 -10.88
N SER A 123 4.99 9.43 -10.58
CA SER A 123 6.10 9.56 -9.64
C SER A 123 5.58 9.36 -8.22
N GLY A 124 4.83 8.29 -7.98
CA GLY A 124 4.38 7.89 -6.65
C GLY A 124 5.56 7.38 -5.85
N ILE A 125 5.52 7.52 -4.52
CA ILE A 125 6.48 6.79 -3.69
C ILE A 125 6.26 5.30 -3.94
N GLN A 126 7.35 4.62 -4.27
CA GLN A 126 7.42 3.18 -4.36
C GLN A 126 8.25 2.66 -3.18
N PRO A 127 7.92 1.46 -2.68
CA PRO A 127 8.77 0.78 -1.71
C PRO A 127 10.19 0.60 -2.26
N SER A 128 11.17 0.82 -1.40
CA SER A 128 12.58 0.63 -1.73
C SER A 128 12.89 -0.85 -1.98
N GLU A 129 13.34 -1.16 -3.20
CA GLU A 129 13.81 -2.50 -3.56
C GLU A 129 15.29 -2.71 -3.17
N ARG A 130 15.62 -3.96 -2.83
CA ARG A 130 16.97 -4.41 -2.48
C ARG A 130 17.34 -5.64 -3.29
N LYS A 131 18.63 -5.96 -3.39
CA LYS A 131 19.09 -7.19 -4.04
C LYS A 131 18.69 -8.40 -3.18
N PRO A 132 17.79 -9.28 -3.66
CA PRO A 132 17.27 -10.36 -2.82
C PRO A 132 18.28 -11.49 -2.62
N PHE A 133 18.16 -12.17 -1.49
CA PHE A 133 18.81 -13.45 -1.24
C PHE A 133 17.96 -14.59 -1.80
N LEU A 134 18.57 -15.50 -2.56
CA LEU A 134 17.89 -16.63 -3.21
C LEU A 134 16.60 -16.23 -3.96
N LYS A 135 16.62 -15.07 -4.63
CA LYS A 135 15.51 -14.49 -5.42
C LYS A 135 14.28 -14.05 -4.62
N HIS A 136 13.98 -14.65 -3.47
CA HIS A 136 12.71 -14.45 -2.75
C HIS A 136 12.85 -13.75 -1.39
N PHE A 137 14.02 -13.83 -0.76
CA PHE A 137 14.19 -13.30 0.59
C PHE A 137 14.71 -11.87 0.57
N TYR A 138 14.14 -11.03 1.43
CA TYR A 138 14.52 -9.63 1.61
C TYR A 138 14.57 -8.83 0.30
N LYS A 139 13.56 -9.00 -0.57
CA LYS A 139 13.41 -8.20 -1.79
C LYS A 139 13.14 -6.74 -1.45
N THR A 140 12.22 -6.47 -0.54
CA THR A 140 12.01 -5.15 0.06
C THR A 140 12.57 -5.10 1.48
N GLN A 141 12.66 -3.89 2.04
CA GLN A 141 13.24 -3.67 3.36
C GLN A 141 12.47 -4.36 4.50
N ALA A 142 11.13 -4.38 4.45
CA ALA A 142 10.31 -4.87 5.56
C ALA A 142 9.98 -6.36 5.50
N ASN A 143 9.97 -6.96 4.30
CA ASN A 143 9.51 -8.34 4.16
C ASN A 143 10.66 -9.33 4.27
N PHE A 144 10.41 -10.42 4.99
CA PHE A 144 11.30 -11.57 5.03
C PHE A 144 11.26 -12.36 3.72
N PHE A 145 10.06 -12.62 3.19
CA PHE A 145 9.85 -13.46 2.00
C PHE A 145 8.78 -12.86 1.09
N GLU A 146 9.05 -12.90 -0.22
CA GLU A 146 8.18 -12.30 -1.24
C GLU A 146 8.07 -13.13 -2.52
N VAL A 147 6.83 -13.44 -2.89
CA VAL A 147 6.48 -14.06 -4.17
C VAL A 147 5.39 -13.22 -4.83
N GLU A 148 5.72 -12.64 -5.98
CA GLU A 148 4.79 -11.90 -6.81
C GLU A 148 4.65 -12.65 -8.13
N THR A 149 3.43 -13.06 -8.44
CA THR A 149 3.02 -13.69 -9.69
C THR A 149 1.82 -12.92 -10.25
N GLY A 150 1.44 -13.17 -11.51
CA GLY A 150 0.25 -12.52 -12.08
C GLY A 150 -1.06 -12.87 -11.36
N ASP A 151 -1.10 -14.02 -10.68
CA ASP A 151 -2.31 -14.54 -10.03
C ASP A 151 -2.37 -14.20 -8.54
N PHE A 152 -1.21 -14.11 -7.87
CA PHE A 152 -1.16 -13.81 -6.44
C PHE A 152 0.12 -13.09 -6.02
N ILE A 153 0.00 -12.34 -4.93
CA ILE A 153 1.09 -11.69 -4.21
C ILE A 153 1.11 -12.25 -2.81
N LEU A 154 2.27 -12.77 -2.39
CA LEU A 154 2.52 -13.24 -1.03
C LEU A 154 3.72 -12.50 -0.45
N LYS A 155 3.49 -11.76 0.63
CA LYS A 155 4.49 -11.06 1.41
C LYS A 155 4.41 -11.54 2.85
N VAL A 156 5.57 -11.84 3.45
CA VAL A 156 5.66 -12.30 4.84
C VAL A 156 6.61 -11.37 5.59
N ASN A 157 6.09 -10.71 6.62
CA ASN A 157 6.88 -9.86 7.52
C ASN A 157 7.50 -10.75 8.62
N PRO A 158 8.75 -10.44 9.04
CA PRO A 158 9.41 -11.15 10.13
C PRO A 158 8.74 -10.94 11.48
#